data_AF-A0A0D3KUK1-F1
#
_entry.id   AF-A0A0D3KUK1-F1
#
_cell.length_a   1.000
_cell.length_b   1.000
_cell.length_c   1.000
_cell.angle_alpha   90.00
_cell.angle_beta   90.00
_cell.angle_gamma   90.00
#
_symmetry.space_group_name_H-M   'P 1'
#
loop_
_entity.id
_entity.type
_entity.pdbx_description
1 polymer ?
#
loop_
_entity_poly.entity_id
_entity_poly.type
_entity_poly.pdbx_seq_one_letter_code
_entity_poly.pdbx_strand_id
1 'polypeptide(L)'
;MSAAAAALAEQGIHADSDGLHLLPPGQAKASAELQEECTEFLNRTTQFSAIVADFVSVMESRATLIEAEKLRAIGLGNRVEAEPETRKRKALEMQAPPAMINEKKAQLDRLTAQCDSLARVDAEQKALLERLTNNES
;
A
#
# COMPACT_ATOMS: atom_id res chain seq x y z
N MET A 1 -14.87 -76.99 27.51
CA MET A 1 -13.65 -76.20 27.77
C MET A 1 -13.03 -76.74 29.04
N SER A 2 -11.76 -77.15 28.98
CA SER A 2 -11.15 -78.05 29.97
C SER A 2 -10.73 -77.33 31.25
N ALA A 3 -10.77 -78.04 32.38
CA ALA A 3 -10.28 -77.54 33.68
C ALA A 3 -8.81 -77.06 33.63
N ALA A 4 -8.02 -77.56 32.68
CA ALA A 4 -6.64 -77.14 32.44
C ALA A 4 -6.54 -75.70 31.91
N ALA A 5 -7.48 -75.24 31.07
CA ALA A 5 -7.50 -73.86 30.58
C ALA A 5 -7.81 -72.85 31.69
N ALA A 6 -8.66 -73.25 32.66
CA ALA A 6 -8.96 -72.44 33.83
C ALA A 6 -7.78 -72.35 34.80
N ALA A 7 -7.09 -73.47 35.05
CA ALA A 7 -5.89 -73.49 35.90
C ALA A 7 -4.72 -72.67 35.31
N LEU A 8 -4.58 -72.66 33.98
CA LEU A 8 -3.61 -71.80 33.29
C LEU A 8 -4.00 -70.32 33.40
N ALA A 9 -5.29 -70.01 33.27
CA ALA A 9 -5.78 -68.63 33.41
C ALA A 9 -5.57 -68.06 34.82
N GLU A 10 -5.67 -68.88 35.88
CA GLU A 10 -5.32 -68.47 37.26
C GLU A 10 -3.82 -68.14 37.42
N GLN A 11 -2.97 -68.73 36.59
CA GLN A 11 -1.53 -68.43 36.52
C GLN A 11 -1.20 -67.30 35.53
N GLY A 12 -2.22 -66.63 34.96
CA GLY A 12 -2.06 -65.54 33.99
C GLY A 12 -1.77 -65.99 32.55
N ILE A 13 -1.97 -67.28 32.24
CA ILE A 13 -1.71 -67.87 30.92
C ILE A 13 -3.05 -68.22 30.26
N HIS A 14 -3.36 -67.54 29.16
CA HIS A 14 -4.59 -67.70 28.41
C HIS A 14 -4.33 -68.47 27.12
N ALA A 15 -4.97 -69.62 26.94
CA ALA A 15 -4.84 -70.41 25.72
C ALA A 15 -6.04 -70.20 24.78
N ASP A 16 -5.78 -69.93 23.50
CA ASP A 16 -6.79 -69.84 22.44
C ASP A 16 -6.41 -70.70 21.21
N SER A 17 -7.08 -70.52 20.08
CA SER A 17 -6.80 -71.24 18.83
C SER A 17 -5.45 -70.89 18.19
N ASP A 18 -4.87 -69.75 18.55
CA ASP A 18 -3.65 -69.18 17.98
C ASP A 18 -2.42 -69.38 18.89
N GLY A 19 -2.61 -69.75 20.16
CA GLY A 19 -1.52 -70.18 21.05
C GLY A 19 -1.75 -69.90 22.54
N LEU A 20 -0.64 -69.86 23.29
CA LEU A 20 -0.60 -69.39 24.69
C LEU A 20 -0.28 -67.89 24.72
N HIS A 21 -1.08 -67.13 25.46
CA HIS A 21 -0.96 -65.69 25.62
C HIS A 21 -0.83 -65.33 27.11
N LEU A 22 -0.05 -64.29 27.40
CA LEU A 22 0.10 -63.73 28.76
C LEU A 22 -0.99 -62.69 29.10
N LEU A 23 -1.78 -62.30 28.11
CA LEU A 23 -2.88 -61.35 28.23
C LEU A 23 -4.16 -62.03 27.72
N PRO A 24 -5.34 -61.80 28.31
CA PRO A 24 -6.58 -62.32 27.76
C PRO A 24 -6.72 -61.90 26.29
N PRO A 25 -6.99 -62.84 25.36
CA PRO A 25 -7.00 -62.54 23.93
C PRO A 25 -8.01 -61.43 23.55
N GLY A 26 -9.11 -61.31 24.29
CA GLY A 26 -10.06 -60.19 24.15
C GLY A 26 -9.48 -58.83 24.54
N GLN A 27 -8.62 -58.77 25.57
CA GLN A 27 -7.95 -57.52 25.97
C GLN A 27 -6.79 -57.16 25.03
N ALA A 28 -6.05 -58.16 24.53
CA ALA A 28 -5.00 -57.95 23.54
C ALA A 28 -5.56 -57.36 22.24
N LYS A 29 -6.68 -57.90 21.75
CA LYS A 29 -7.36 -57.39 20.56
C LYS A 29 -7.93 -55.98 20.78
N ALA A 30 -8.62 -55.74 21.89
CA ALA A 30 -9.14 -54.42 22.22
C ALA A 30 -8.04 -53.36 22.38
N SER A 31 -6.89 -53.73 22.95
CA SER A 31 -5.73 -52.82 23.05
C SER A 31 -5.11 -52.50 21.69
N ALA A 32 -5.09 -53.46 20.77
CA ALA A 32 -4.59 -53.24 19.40
C ALA A 32 -5.54 -52.35 18.59
N GLU A 33 -6.85 -52.58 18.69
CA GLU A 33 -7.89 -51.72 18.08
C GLU A 33 -7.80 -50.29 18.63
N LEU A 34 -7.67 -50.13 19.95
CA LEU A 34 -7.50 -48.81 20.57
C LEU A 34 -6.22 -48.11 20.11
N GLN A 35 -5.12 -48.84 19.95
CA GLN A 35 -3.87 -48.28 19.44
C GLN A 35 -4.04 -47.77 18.00
N GLU A 36 -4.74 -48.52 17.15
CA GLU A 36 -5.02 -48.13 15.77
C GLU A 36 -5.89 -46.86 15.73
N GLU A 37 -6.98 -46.82 16.50
CA GLU A 37 -7.85 -45.65 16.61
C GLU A 37 -7.10 -44.41 17.12
N CYS A 38 -6.26 -44.57 18.16
CA CYS A 38 -5.42 -43.48 18.65
C CYS A 38 -4.45 -42.97 17.58
N THR A 39 -3.89 -43.87 16.78
CA THR A 39 -2.96 -43.51 15.70
C THR A 39 -3.69 -42.77 14.58
N GLU A 40 -4.88 -43.22 14.17
CA GLU A 40 -5.72 -42.51 13.22
C GLU A 40 -6.12 -41.12 13.73
N PHE A 41 -6.51 -41.03 15.00
CA PHE A 41 -6.88 -39.75 15.62
C PHE A 41 -5.72 -38.76 15.61
N LEU A 42 -4.52 -39.21 15.98
CA LEU A 42 -3.31 -38.39 15.92
C LEU A 42 -3.03 -37.91 14.49
N ASN A 43 -3.09 -38.82 13.51
CA ASN A 43 -2.88 -38.48 12.10
C ASN A 43 -3.89 -37.43 11.61
N ARG A 44 -5.17 -37.59 11.92
CA ARG A 44 -6.21 -36.62 11.55
C ARG A 44 -5.99 -35.27 12.24
N THR A 45 -5.58 -35.27 13.50
CA THR A 45 -5.28 -34.05 14.26
C THR A 45 -4.10 -33.30 13.65
N THR A 46 -3.04 -34.01 13.28
CA THR A 46 -1.86 -33.42 12.62
C THR A 46 -2.23 -32.84 11.25
N GLN A 47 -3.01 -33.57 10.44
CA GLN A 47 -3.48 -33.06 9.14
C GLN A 47 -4.35 -31.82 9.29
N PHE A 48 -5.27 -31.81 10.25
CA PHE A 48 -6.10 -30.65 10.54
C PHE A 48 -5.25 -29.44 10.95
N SER A 49 -4.26 -29.64 11.82
CA SER A 49 -3.36 -28.56 12.23
C SER A 49 -2.55 -28.00 11.06
N ALA A 50 -2.14 -28.84 10.10
CA ALA A 50 -1.46 -28.39 8.89
C ALA A 50 -2.38 -27.54 8.00
N ILE A 51 -3.62 -27.98 7.79
CA ILE A 51 -4.62 -27.22 6.99
C ILE A 51 -4.89 -25.85 7.63
N VAL A 52 -5.02 -25.79 8.95
CA VAL A 52 -5.23 -24.52 9.66
C VAL A 52 -4.02 -23.60 9.50
N ALA A 53 -2.80 -24.13 9.59
CA ALA A 53 -1.59 -23.34 9.40
C ALA A 53 -1.51 -22.76 7.97
N ASP A 54 -1.81 -23.57 6.95
CA ASP A 54 -1.87 -23.12 5.56
C ASP A 54 -2.96 -22.06 5.35
N PHE A 55 -4.14 -22.25 5.95
CA PHE A 55 -5.23 -21.29 5.87
C PHE A 55 -4.86 -19.94 6.51
N VAL A 56 -4.23 -19.96 7.68
CA VAL A 56 -3.72 -18.75 8.34
C VAL A 56 -2.71 -18.03 7.44
N SER A 57 -1.77 -18.77 6.85
CA SER A 57 -0.78 -18.19 5.94
C SER A 57 -1.42 -17.51 4.72
N VAL A 58 -2.42 -18.15 4.11
CA VAL A 58 -3.17 -17.57 2.97
C VAL A 58 -3.95 -16.32 3.41
N MET A 59 -4.56 -16.35 4.60
CA MET A 59 -5.29 -15.21 5.14
C MET A 59 -4.37 -14.02 5.40
N GLU A 60 -3.19 -14.25 5.99
CA GLU A 60 -2.18 -13.21 6.22
C GLU A 60 -1.71 -12.60 4.89
N SER A 61 -1.37 -13.43 3.91
CA SER A 61 -0.99 -12.97 2.56
C SER A 61 -2.07 -12.08 1.94
N ARG A 62 -3.34 -12.51 1.98
CA ARG A 62 -4.45 -11.71 1.46
C ARG A 62 -4.67 -10.41 2.24
N ALA A 63 -4.52 -10.44 3.57
CA ALA A 63 -4.64 -9.25 4.40
C ALA A 63 -3.60 -8.18 4.01
N THR A 64 -2.35 -8.58 3.75
CA THR A 64 -1.30 -7.65 3.30
C THR A 64 -1.62 -7.00 1.95
N LEU A 65 -2.16 -7.78 1.00
CA LEU A 65 -2.56 -7.27 -0.32
C LEU A 65 -3.72 -6.28 -0.21
N ILE A 66 -4.72 -6.59 0.62
CA ILE A 66 -5.87 -5.71 0.86
C ILE A 66 -5.41 -4.38 1.46
N GLU A 67 -4.51 -4.42 2.45
CA GLU A 67 -4.04 -3.21 3.11
C GLU A 67 -3.21 -2.33 2.17
N ALA A 68 -2.37 -2.95 1.32
CA ALA A 68 -1.61 -2.25 0.29
C ALA A 68 -2.55 -1.53 -0.71
N GLU A 69 -3.62 -2.20 -1.15
CA GLU A 69 -4.56 -1.61 -2.09
C GLU A 69 -5.43 -0.52 -1.45
N LYS A 70 -5.83 -0.69 -0.17
CA LYS A 70 -6.49 0.37 0.60
C LYS A 70 -5.63 1.63 0.68
N LEU A 71 -4.35 1.49 1.02
CA LEU A 71 -3.42 2.63 1.07
C LEU A 71 -3.28 3.31 -0.30
N ARG A 72 -3.20 2.52 -1.38
CA ARG A 72 -3.17 3.06 -2.75
C ARG A 72 -4.46 3.84 -3.07
N ALA A 73 -5.63 3.29 -2.74
CA ALA A 73 -6.91 3.93 -2.97
C ALA A 73 -7.05 5.26 -2.20
N ILE A 74 -6.64 5.28 -0.92
CA ILE A 74 -6.60 6.52 -0.12
C ILE A 74 -5.66 7.53 -0.76
N GLY A 75 -4.47 7.10 -1.18
CA GLY A 75 -3.51 7.97 -1.87
C GLY A 75 -4.07 8.59 -3.16
N LEU A 76 -4.81 7.81 -3.97
CA LEU A 76 -5.52 8.34 -5.14
C LEU A 76 -6.63 9.32 -4.74
N GLY A 77 -7.42 8.98 -3.71
CA GLY A 77 -8.48 9.84 -3.18
C GLY A 77 -7.95 11.21 -2.78
N ASN A 78 -6.88 11.23 -1.97
CA ASN A 78 -6.23 12.47 -1.53
C ASN A 78 -5.71 13.30 -2.71
N ARG A 79 -5.18 12.64 -3.75
CA ARG A 79 -4.72 13.34 -4.97
C ARG A 79 -5.87 13.99 -5.72
N VAL A 80 -7.00 13.31 -5.85
CA VAL A 80 -8.20 13.84 -6.49
C VAL A 80 -8.79 14.98 -5.68
N GLU A 81 -8.84 14.84 -4.35
CA GLU A 81 -9.34 15.87 -3.45
C GLU A 81 -8.47 17.13 -3.45
N ALA A 82 -7.14 16.99 -3.52
CA ALA A 82 -6.21 18.11 -3.62
C ALA A 82 -6.11 18.73 -5.03
N GLU A 83 -6.71 18.10 -6.05
CA GLU A 83 -6.56 18.50 -7.44
C GLU A 83 -7.21 19.87 -7.74
N PRO A 84 -8.43 20.20 -7.26
CA PRO A 84 -9.04 21.51 -7.44
C PRO A 84 -8.22 22.65 -6.83
N GLU A 85 -7.68 22.45 -5.62
CA GLU A 85 -6.83 23.43 -4.96
C GLU A 85 -5.51 23.61 -5.74
N THR A 86 -4.91 22.50 -6.18
CA THR A 86 -3.70 22.53 -7.01
C THR A 86 -3.94 23.27 -8.33
N ARG A 87 -5.08 23.04 -9.00
CA ARG A 87 -5.48 23.78 -10.20
C ARG A 87 -5.63 25.26 -9.92
N LYS A 88 -6.33 25.62 -8.85
CA LYS A 88 -6.52 27.02 -8.45
C LYS A 88 -5.19 27.72 -8.19
N ARG A 89 -4.27 27.07 -7.46
CA ARG A 89 -2.93 27.61 -7.18
C ARG A 89 -2.14 27.83 -8.47
N LYS A 90 -2.11 26.83 -9.36
CA LYS A 90 -1.45 26.95 -10.67
C LYS A 90 -2.05 28.05 -11.54
N ALA A 91 -3.37 28.22 -11.52
CA ALA A 91 -4.03 29.28 -12.27
C ALA A 91 -3.68 30.68 -11.73
N LEU A 92 -3.54 30.84 -10.41
CA LEU A 92 -3.07 32.07 -9.80
C LEU A 92 -1.60 32.37 -10.13
N GLU A 93 -0.74 31.35 -10.03
CA GLU A 93 0.67 31.44 -10.43
C GLU A 93 0.83 31.83 -11.91
N MET A 94 -0.01 31.31 -12.80
CA MET A 94 0.00 31.67 -14.22
C MET A 94 -0.55 33.08 -14.52
N GLN A 95 -1.41 33.64 -13.66
CA GLN A 95 -1.99 34.97 -13.85
C GLN A 95 -1.09 36.11 -13.36
N ALA A 96 -0.19 35.85 -12.40
CA ALA A 96 0.70 36.87 -11.86
C ALA A 96 1.68 37.46 -12.89
N PRO A 97 2.36 36.66 -13.76
CA PRO A 97 3.31 37.20 -14.74
C PRO A 97 2.66 38.07 -15.83
N PRO A 98 1.52 37.68 -16.48
CA PRO A 98 0.87 38.52 -17.49
C PRO A 98 0.45 39.89 -16.96
N ALA A 99 -0.07 39.96 -15.73
CA ALA A 99 -0.45 41.23 -15.11
C ALA A 99 0.77 42.15 -14.93
N MET A 100 1.86 41.62 -14.39
CA MET A 100 3.12 42.36 -14.22
C MET A 100 3.71 42.79 -15.57
N ILE A 101 3.66 41.92 -16.59
CA ILE A 101 4.11 42.24 -17.95
C ILE A 101 3.31 43.41 -18.52
N ASN A 102 1.98 43.38 -18.39
CA ASN A 102 1.13 44.45 -18.91
C ASN A 102 1.40 45.79 -18.21
N GLU A 103 1.59 45.76 -16.89
CA GLU A 103 1.97 46.96 -16.13
C GLU A 103 3.30 47.53 -16.61
N LYS A 104 4.33 46.68 -16.79
CA LYS A 104 5.65 47.09 -17.28
C LYS A 104 5.60 47.63 -18.71
N LYS A 105 4.78 47.03 -19.58
CA LYS A 105 4.55 47.55 -20.95
C LYS A 105 3.92 48.94 -20.92
N ALA A 106 2.87 49.15 -20.12
CA ALA A 106 2.23 50.46 -19.99
C ALA A 106 3.20 51.53 -19.43
N GLN A 107 4.05 51.17 -18.47
CA GLN A 107 5.11 52.05 -17.97
C GLN A 107 6.11 52.42 -19.08
N LEU A 108 6.52 51.45 -19.89
CA LEU A 108 7.44 51.65 -21.00
C LEU A 108 6.84 52.55 -22.09
N ASP A 109 5.58 52.34 -22.47
CA ASP A 109 4.89 53.16 -23.47
C ASP A 109 4.79 54.62 -23.01
N ARG A 110 4.46 54.83 -21.72
CA ARG A 110 4.43 56.18 -21.12
C ARG A 110 5.80 56.85 -21.16
N LEU A 111 6.86 56.15 -20.74
CA LEU A 111 8.21 56.69 -20.73
C LEU A 111 8.70 57.01 -22.15
N THR A 112 8.38 56.14 -23.12
CA THR A 112 8.70 56.35 -24.53
C THR A 112 8.04 57.63 -25.05
N ALA A 113 6.74 57.82 -24.80
CA ALA A 113 6.03 59.04 -25.20
C ALA A 113 6.62 60.30 -24.54
N GLN A 114 7.07 60.22 -23.28
CA GLN A 114 7.73 61.32 -22.59
C GLN A 114 9.10 61.63 -23.21
N CYS A 115 9.91 60.62 -23.50
CA CYS A 115 11.20 60.78 -24.18
C CYS A 115 11.03 61.43 -25.55
N ASP A 116 10.06 60.97 -26.36
CA ASP A 116 9.78 61.54 -27.68
C ASP A 116 9.35 63.01 -27.59
N SER A 117 8.51 63.35 -26.61
CA SER A 117 8.09 64.74 -26.38
C SER A 117 9.27 65.63 -25.97
N LEU A 118 10.13 65.16 -25.07
CA LEU A 118 11.31 65.91 -24.63
C LEU A 118 12.32 66.10 -25.77
N ALA A 119 12.53 65.07 -26.59
CA ALA A 119 13.40 65.14 -27.76
C ALA A 119 12.91 66.19 -28.78
N ARG A 120 11.60 66.31 -28.97
CA ARG A 120 11.01 67.38 -29.81
C ARG A 120 11.28 68.76 -29.24
N VAL A 121 11.01 68.96 -27.94
CA VAL A 121 11.25 70.24 -27.26
C VAL A 121 12.74 70.63 -27.29
N ASP A 122 13.65 69.67 -27.06
CA ASP A 122 15.10 69.91 -27.14
C ASP A 122 15.53 70.32 -28.57
N ALA A 123 14.99 69.66 -29.60
CA ALA A 123 15.26 70.04 -30.99
C ALA A 123 14.73 71.46 -31.32
N GLU A 124 13.54 71.82 -30.86
CA GLU A 124 12.96 73.16 -31.01
C GLU A 124 13.81 74.23 -30.30
N GLN A 125 14.26 73.94 -29.07
CA GLN A 125 15.11 74.83 -28.29
C GLN A 125 16.48 75.05 -28.96
N LYS A 126 17.11 73.99 -29.49
CA LYS A 126 18.36 74.09 -30.25
C LYS A 126 18.21 74.94 -31.51
N ALA A 127 17.14 74.71 -32.27
CA ALA A 127 16.85 75.51 -33.47
C ALA A 127 16.59 76.99 -33.14
N LEU A 128 15.96 77.28 -31.99
CA LEU A 128 15.78 78.65 -31.51
C LEU A 128 17.11 79.30 -31.13
N LEU A 129 17.98 78.58 -30.40
CA LEU A 129 19.31 79.05 -30.03
C LEU A 129 20.15 79.38 -31.27
N GLU A 130 20.18 78.50 -32.28
CA GLU A 130 20.87 78.75 -33.54
C GLU A 130 20.37 80.02 -34.23
N ARG A 131 19.06 80.28 -34.24
CA ARG A 131 18.49 81.51 -34.80
C ARG A 131 18.89 82.76 -34.01
N LEU A 132 18.97 82.66 -32.69
CA LEU A 132 19.39 83.78 -31.84
C LEU A 132 20.88 84.07 -32.05
N THR A 133 21.73 83.05 -32.05
CA THR A 133 23.17 83.19 -32.27
C THR A 133 23.50 83.74 -33.67
N ASN A 134 22.76 83.32 -34.71
CA ASN A 134 22.95 83.81 -36.08
C ASN A 134 22.40 85.22 -36.32
N ASN A 135 21.52 85.74 -35.45
CA ASN A 135 21.02 87.12 -35.54
C ASN A 135 21.86 88.12 -34.72
N GLU A 136 22.67 87.63 -33.79
CA GLU A 136 23.57 88.46 -32.96
C GLU A 136 25.01 88.52 -33.50
N SER A 137 25.27 87.96 -34.69
CA SER A 137 26.54 88.06 -35.45
C SER A 137 26.35 88.90 -36.71
#